data_AF-A0A9D5VIA7-F1
#
_entry.id   AF-A0A9D5VIA7-F1
#
_cell.length_a   1.000
_cell.length_b   1.000
_cell.length_c   1.000
_cell.angle_alpha   90.00
_cell.angle_beta   90.00
_cell.angle_gamma   90.00
#
_symmetry.space_group_name_H-M   'P 1'
#
loop_
_entity.id
_entity.type
_entity.pdbx_description
1 polymer ?
#
loop_
_entity_poly.entity_id
_entity_poly.type
_entity_poly.pdbx_seq_one_letter_code
_entity_poly.pdbx_strand_id
1 'polypeptide(L)'
;MKNKLLPISFILKDYKLSKYIVYSAIKTDPSFPAINLGPKKNYRVDASKFEEWLIRRSVNTNHSKIPTAKDLLMEFAHERRK
;
A
#
# COMPACT_ATOMS: atom_id res chain seq x y z
N MET A 1 18.51 -9.83 11.25
CA MET A 1 17.40 -10.14 12.19
C MET A 1 16.68 -11.38 11.67
N LYS A 2 16.36 -12.37 12.50
CA LYS A 2 15.69 -13.61 12.03
C LYS A 2 14.34 -13.26 11.40
N ASN A 3 14.10 -13.62 10.14
CA ASN A 3 12.80 -13.50 9.47
C ASN A 3 11.75 -14.33 10.22
N LYS A 4 11.08 -13.71 11.19
CA LYS A 4 9.99 -14.33 11.93
C LYS A 4 8.70 -14.02 11.19
N LEU A 5 8.02 -15.08 10.74
CA LEU A 5 6.67 -15.00 10.21
C LEU A 5 5.70 -14.69 11.36
N LEU A 6 5.18 -13.46 11.39
CA LEU A 6 4.28 -12.97 12.42
C LEU A 6 2.82 -13.23 12.02
N PRO A 7 1.94 -13.52 12.99
CA PRO A 7 0.52 -13.55 12.72
C PRO A 7 0.00 -12.15 12.34
N ILE A 8 -0.98 -12.10 11.44
CA ILE A 8 -1.61 -10.82 11.03
C ILE A 8 -2.08 -10.00 12.23
N SER A 9 -2.59 -10.65 13.28
CA SER A 9 -3.03 -9.97 14.50
C SER A 9 -1.94 -9.13 15.16
N PHE A 10 -0.67 -9.50 15.00
CA PHE A 10 0.46 -8.72 15.49
C PHE A 10 0.61 -7.44 14.67
N ILE A 11 0.65 -7.56 13.34
CA ILE A 11 0.77 -6.41 12.41
C ILE A 11 -0.40 -5.44 12.58
N LEU A 12 -1.62 -5.94 12.77
CA LEU A 12 -2.80 -5.10 13.00
C LEU A 12 -2.66 -4.23 14.24
N LYS A 13 -2.08 -4.77 15.32
CA LYS A 13 -1.87 -4.04 16.58
C LYS A 13 -0.72 -3.03 16.46
N ASP A 14 0.40 -3.48 15.91
CA ASP A 14 1.63 -2.71 15.84
C ASP A 14 1.47 -1.47 14.94
N TYR A 15 0.86 -1.66 13.76
CA TYR A 15 0.62 -0.59 12.78
C TYR A 15 -0.75 0.09 12.94
N LYS A 16 -1.53 -0.28 13.97
CA LYS A 16 -2.90 0.25 14.21
C LYS A 16 -3.80 0.19 12.98
N LEU A 17 -3.72 -0.91 12.22
CA LEU A 17 -4.47 -1.09 10.97
C LEU A 17 -5.80 -1.80 11.22
N SER A 18 -6.80 -1.46 10.42
CA SER A 18 -8.06 -2.18 10.44
C SER A 18 -7.88 -3.57 9.81
N LYS A 19 -8.59 -4.55 10.38
CA LYS A 19 -8.64 -5.91 9.84
C LYS A 19 -9.07 -5.89 8.38
N TYR A 20 -10.09 -5.09 8.05
CA TYR A 20 -10.62 -4.99 6.69
C TYR A 20 -9.55 -4.60 5.67
N ILE A 21 -8.73 -3.58 5.95
CA ILE A 21 -7.69 -3.10 5.03
C ILE A 21 -6.68 -4.20 4.72
N VAL A 22 -6.19 -4.90 5.74
CA VAL A 22 -5.17 -5.94 5.57
C VAL A 22 -5.72 -7.14 4.80
N TYR A 23 -6.92 -7.62 5.14
CA TYR A 23 -7.52 -8.75 4.39
C TYR A 23 -7.93 -8.36 2.96
N SER A 24 -8.32 -7.11 2.73
CA SER A 24 -8.56 -6.59 1.39
C SER A 24 -7.26 -6.58 0.58
N ALA A 25 -6.17 -6.08 1.16
CA ALA A 25 -4.85 -6.07 0.51
C ALA A 25 -4.38 -7.50 0.18
N ILE A 26 -4.52 -8.47 1.09
CA ILE A 26 -4.18 -9.88 0.83
C ILE A 26 -4.96 -10.46 -0.36
N LYS A 27 -6.24 -10.05 -0.52
CA LYS A 27 -7.09 -10.56 -1.60
C LYS A 27 -6.82 -9.88 -2.95
N THR A 28 -6.48 -8.59 -2.92
CA THR A 28 -6.43 -7.74 -4.12
C THR A 28 -5.03 -7.49 -4.64
N ASP A 29 -4.03 -7.56 -3.78
CA ASP A 29 -2.64 -7.26 -4.10
C ASP A 29 -1.79 -8.53 -4.04
N PRO A 30 -1.42 -9.12 -5.20
CA PRO A 30 -0.60 -10.34 -5.24
C PRO A 30 0.82 -10.12 -4.71
N SER A 31 1.24 -8.86 -4.58
CA SER A 31 2.54 -8.51 -4.00
C SER A 31 2.53 -8.38 -2.48
N PHE A 32 1.35 -8.54 -1.84
CA PHE A 32 1.24 -8.48 -0.40
C PHE A 32 2.00 -9.65 0.25
N PRO A 33 2.89 -9.40 1.23
CA PRO A 33 3.81 -10.41 1.76
C PRO A 33 3.15 -11.31 2.83
N ALA A 34 2.03 -11.94 2.48
CA ALA A 34 1.33 -12.91 3.33
C ALA A 34 1.46 -14.33 2.79
N ILE A 35 1.60 -15.28 3.71
CA ILE A 35 1.61 -16.72 3.45
C ILE A 35 0.43 -17.34 4.18
N ASN A 36 -0.41 -18.09 3.46
CA ASN A 36 -1.47 -18.88 4.09
C ASN A 36 -0.90 -20.23 4.56
N LEU A 37 -0.96 -20.50 5.86
CA LEU A 37 -0.40 -21.71 6.47
C LEU A 37 -1.42 -22.82 6.74
N GLY A 38 -2.64 -22.73 6.20
CA GLY A 38 -3.57 -23.85 6.29
C GLY A 38 -5.04 -23.53 6.08
N PRO A 39 -5.94 -24.44 6.49
CA PRO A 39 -7.37 -24.23 6.43
C PRO A 39 -7.78 -23.16 7.45
N LYS A 40 -8.77 -22.33 7.08
CA LYS A 40 -9.16 -21.07 7.76
C LYS A 40 -8.13 -19.96 7.51
N LYS A 41 -8.51 -18.69 7.75
CA LYS A 41 -7.72 -17.47 7.46
C LYS A 41 -6.43 -17.36 8.32
N ASN A 42 -5.55 -18.36 8.25
CA ASN A 42 -4.30 -18.49 9.02
C ASN A 42 -3.13 -17.94 8.22
N TYR A 43 -3.14 -16.62 8.06
CA TYR A 43 -2.09 -15.91 7.34
C TYR A 43 -0.98 -15.47 8.28
N ARG A 44 0.26 -15.60 7.80
CA ARG A 44 1.46 -15.05 8.43
C ARG A 44 2.15 -14.08 7.48
N VAL A 45 2.83 -13.10 8.05
CA VAL A 45 3.48 -12.01 7.32
C VAL A 45 4.92 -11.88 7.81
N ASP A 46 5.85 -11.71 6.88
CA ASP A 46 7.22 -11.29 7.20
C ASP A 46 7.21 -9.79 7.45
N ALA A 47 7.58 -9.36 8.66
CA ALA A 47 7.57 -7.95 9.06
C ALA A 47 8.41 -7.07 8.14
N SER A 48 9.60 -7.54 7.75
CA SER A 48 10.53 -6.77 6.93
C SER A 48 9.95 -6.53 5.54
N LYS A 49 9.40 -7.58 4.92
CA LYS A 49 8.75 -7.46 3.60
C LYS A 49 7.47 -6.62 3.67
N PHE A 50 6.77 -6.64 4.80
CA PHE A 50 5.58 -5.83 5.00
C PHE A 50 5.92 -4.33 5.06
N GLU A 51 7.00 -3.95 5.75
CA GLU A 51 7.52 -2.59 5.76
C GLU A 51 7.92 -2.14 4.35
N GLU A 52 8.66 -2.97 3.61
CA GLU A 52 9.02 -2.70 2.21
C GLU A 52 7.77 -2.50 1.33
N TRP A 53 6.76 -3.35 1.49
CA TRP A 53 5.50 -3.25 0.77
C TRP A 53 4.75 -1.94 1.11
N LEU A 54 4.72 -1.55 2.39
CA LEU A 54 4.11 -0.29 2.85
C LEU A 54 4.80 0.92 2.21
N ILE A 55 6.13 0.96 2.23
CA ILE A 55 6.92 2.06 1.64
C ILE A 55 6.61 2.17 0.15
N ARG A 56 6.68 1.05 -0.59
CA ARG A 56 6.37 1.04 -2.03
C ARG A 56 4.97 1.55 -2.33
N ARG A 57 3.99 1.14 -1.51
CA ARG A 57 2.59 1.56 -1.69
C ARG A 57 2.39 3.05 -1.39
N SER A 58 3.06 3.59 -0.38
CA SER A 58 3.02 5.02 -0.03
C SER A 58 3.63 5.90 -1.13
N VAL A 59 4.75 5.47 -1.71
CA VAL A 59 5.38 6.18 -2.84
C VAL A 59 4.43 6.21 -4.04
N ASN A 60 3.80 5.08 -4.36
CA ASN A 60 2.86 4.99 -5.49
C ASN A 60 1.60 5.86 -5.33
N THR A 61 1.15 6.12 -4.10
CA THR A 61 0.00 7.00 -3.84
C THR A 61 0.31 8.49 -3.98
N ASN A 62 1.60 8.90 -3.99
CA ASN A 62 2.01 10.30 -4.14
C ASN A 62 2.08 10.78 -5.61
N HIS A 63 1.68 9.95 -6.58
CA HIS A 63 1.75 10.31 -8.01
C HIS A 63 0.54 11.09 -8.55
N SER A 64 -0.46 11.37 -7.72
CA SER A 64 -1.48 12.35 -8.08
C SER A 64 -0.90 13.76 -7.91
N LYS A 65 -0.01 14.19 -8.81
CA LYS A 65 0.21 15.62 -9.04
C LYS A 65 -1.10 16.16 -9.61
N ILE A 66 -2.05 16.47 -8.72
CA ILE A 66 -3.25 17.21 -9.08
C ILE A 66 -2.72 18.55 -9.61
N PRO A 67 -2.98 18.89 -10.89
CA PRO A 67 -2.54 20.16 -11.45
C PRO A 67 -3.08 21.28 -10.58
N THR A 68 -2.21 22.21 -10.20
CA THR A 68 -2.69 23.40 -9.51
C THR A 68 -3.48 24.26 -10.49
N ALA A 69 -4.35 25.15 -9.99
CA ALA A 69 -5.09 26.08 -10.84
C ALA A 69 -4.16 26.90 -11.75
N LYS A 70 -2.94 27.17 -11.29
CA LYS A 70 -1.89 27.84 -12.06
C LYS A 70 -1.40 27.00 -13.25
N ASP A 71 -1.22 25.71 -13.06
CA ASP A 71 -0.77 24.79 -14.11
C ASP A 71 -1.82 24.71 -15.23
N LEU A 72 -3.10 24.63 -14.84
CA LEU A 72 -4.23 24.63 -15.79
C LEU A 72 -4.32 25.94 -16.58
N LEU A 73 -4.16 27.09 -15.91
CA LEU A 73 -4.23 28.40 -16.57
C LEU A 73 -3.08 28.61 -17.57
N MET A 74 -1.88 28.10 -17.30
CA MET A 74 -0.75 28.18 -18.23
C MET A 74 -0.95 27.33 -19.49
N GLU A 75 -1.57 26.15 -19.36
CA GLU A 75 -1.90 25.27 -20.48
C GLU A 75 -2.91 25.95 -21.43
N PHE A 76 -3.99 26.52 -20.90
CA PHE A 76 -4.99 27.26 -21.69
C PHE A 76 -4.42 28.51 -22.38
N ALA A 77 -3.49 29.22 -21.72
CA ALA A 77 -2.85 30.39 -22.31
C ALA A 77 -1.93 30.04 -23.48
N HIS A 78 -1.40 28.81 -23.52
CA HIS A 78 -0.52 28.33 -24.58
C HIS A 78 -1.31 27.85 -25.81
N GLU A 79 -2.46 27.20 -25.62
CA GLU A 79 -3.34 26.78 -26.73
C GLU A 79 -3.94 27.95 -27.51
N ARG A 80 -4.28 29.07 -26.85
CA ARG A 80 -4.83 30.26 -27.54
C ARG A 80 -3.83 31.06 -28.38
N ARG A 81 -2.55 30.69 -28.35
CA ARG A 81 -1.48 31.35 -29.14
C ARG A 81 -1.05 30.57 -30.38
N LYS A 82 -1.67 29.42 -30.66
CA LYS A 82 -1.56 28.70 -31.92
C LYS A 82 -2.79 28.97 -32.78
#